data_AF-A0A7C5M4V6-F1
#
_entry.id   AF-A0A7C5M4V6-F1
#
_cell.length_a   1.000
_cell.length_b   1.000
_cell.length_c   1.000
_cell.angle_alpha   90.00
_cell.angle_beta   90.00
_cell.angle_gamma   90.00
#
_symmetry.space_group_name_H-M   'P 1'
#
loop_
_entity.id
_entity.type
_entity.pdbx_description
1 polymer ?
#
loop_
_entity_poly.entity_id
_entity_poly.type
_entity_poly.pdbx_seq_one_letter_code
_entity_poly.pdbx_strand_id
1 'polypeptide(L)'
;MIRKLIEEWTLLAVLAGWILTSILLRRFPEYEYTDLKVIYTLLVFLVIVKGLENSGYLKHLAFKAEKGRFLIPKLVAMTAVLSMIVTNDIALLTMIPFTLAIDTGNPVFVITMETIVANVASSISPVGNPQNIFIYHHYNLGFLDFVWYRVNLLLEFFRIIE
;
A
#
# COMPACT_ATOMS: atom_id res chain seq x y z
N MET A 1 -12.12 5.47 -25.23
CA MET A 1 -11.55 4.67 -24.12
C MET A 1 -10.33 3.88 -24.57
N ILE A 2 -10.44 2.99 -25.57
CA ILE A 2 -9.32 2.18 -26.11
C ILE A 2 -8.14 3.04 -26.60
N ARG A 3 -8.41 4.16 -27.28
CA ARG A 3 -7.36 5.08 -27.74
C ARG A 3 -6.54 5.71 -26.60
N LYS A 4 -7.18 5.99 -25.45
CA LYS A 4 -6.50 6.52 -24.25
C LYS A 4 -5.63 5.46 -23.55
N LEU A 5 -6.06 4.20 -23.58
CA LEU A 5 -5.28 3.08 -23.03
C LEU A 5 -4.01 2.82 -23.85
N ILE A 6 -4.08 2.93 -25.18
CA ILE A 6 -2.94 2.71 -26.08
C ILE A 6 -1.92 3.85 -26.00
N GLU A 7 -2.34 5.06 -25.62
CA GLU A 7 -1.45 6.20 -25.38
C GLU A 7 -0.67 6.08 -24.04
N GLU A 8 -1.05 5.14 -23.18
CA GLU A 8 -0.40 4.94 -21.89
C GLU A 8 0.87 4.09 -22.04
N TRP A 9 2.04 4.76 -21.97
CA TRP A 9 3.34 4.12 -22.19
C TRP A 9 3.63 2.97 -21.21
N THR A 10 3.08 3.02 -19.99
CA THR A 10 3.20 1.97 -18.97
C THR A 10 2.57 0.67 -19.45
N LEU A 11 1.35 0.74 -20.02
CA LEU A 11 0.65 -0.40 -20.57
C LEU A 11 1.44 -1.01 -21.74
N LEU A 12 1.96 -0.16 -22.64
CA LEU A 12 2.78 -0.61 -23.76
C LEU A 12 4.07 -1.30 -23.28
N ALA A 13 4.73 -0.76 -22.26
CA ALA A 13 5.94 -1.35 -21.68
C ALA A 13 5.67 -2.74 -21.06
N VAL A 14 4.57 -2.89 -20.30
CA VAL A 14 4.18 -4.17 -19.71
C VAL A 14 3.82 -5.19 -20.80
N LEU A 15 3.08 -4.78 -21.82
CA LEU A 15 2.75 -5.64 -22.97
C LEU A 15 3.99 -6.08 -23.74
N ALA A 16 4.94 -5.16 -23.98
CA ALA A 16 6.20 -5.48 -24.62
C ALA A 16 7.03 -6.47 -23.79
N GLY A 17 7.10 -6.29 -22.47
CA GLY A 17 7.74 -7.22 -21.55
C GLY A 17 7.08 -8.61 -21.56
N TRP A 18 5.76 -8.67 -21.58
CA TRP A 18 5.00 -9.91 -21.69
C TRP A 18 5.29 -10.67 -22.99
N ILE A 19 5.30 -9.97 -24.13
CA ILE A 19 5.63 -10.56 -25.43
C ILE A 19 7.09 -11.04 -25.45
N LEU A 20 8.03 -10.21 -24.99
CA LEU A 20 9.45 -10.52 -24.99
C LEU A 20 9.75 -11.76 -24.14
N THR A 21 9.20 -11.82 -22.92
CA THR A 21 9.37 -12.96 -22.02
C THR A 21 8.74 -14.24 -22.58
N SER A 22 7.57 -14.13 -23.21
CA SER A 22 6.90 -15.28 -23.84
C SER A 22 7.70 -15.85 -25.02
N ILE A 23 8.30 -14.98 -25.85
CA ILE A 23 9.18 -15.39 -26.95
C ILE A 23 10.46 -16.04 -26.41
N LEU A 24 11.10 -15.40 -25.43
CA LEU A 24 12.37 -15.85 -24.87
C LEU A 24 12.25 -17.20 -24.16
N LEU A 25 11.18 -17.39 -23.38
CA LEU A 25 10.92 -18.62 -22.64
C LEU A 25 10.19 -19.69 -23.47
N ARG A 26 9.75 -19.35 -24.70
CA ARG A 26 8.92 -20.19 -25.59
C ARG A 26 7.70 -20.78 -24.89
N ARG A 27 7.15 -20.06 -23.92
CA ARG A 27 5.99 -20.46 -23.12
C ARG A 27 5.08 -19.27 -22.96
N PHE A 28 3.77 -19.52 -23.09
CA PHE A 28 2.78 -18.56 -22.65
C PHE A 28 2.63 -18.68 -21.13
N PRO A 29 2.44 -17.56 -20.40
CA PRO A 29 2.15 -17.64 -18.98
C PRO A 29 0.84 -18.38 -18.79
N GLU A 30 0.92 -19.45 -18.01
CA GLU A 30 -0.23 -20.17 -17.50
C GLU A 30 -0.70 -19.46 -16.23
N TYR A 31 -2.00 -19.19 -16.14
CA TYR A 31 -2.60 -18.57 -14.98
C TYR A 31 -3.42 -19.61 -14.24
N GLU A 32 -3.21 -19.72 -12.94
CA GLU A 32 -3.99 -20.58 -12.07
C GLU A 32 -5.27 -19.87 -11.62
N TYR A 33 -6.24 -20.65 -11.13
CA TYR A 33 -7.48 -20.09 -10.55
C TYR A 33 -7.18 -19.14 -9.36
N THR A 34 -6.11 -19.41 -8.62
CA THR A 34 -5.60 -18.60 -7.52
C THR A 34 -5.17 -17.20 -7.99
N ASP A 35 -4.58 -17.08 -9.18
CA ASP A 35 -4.19 -15.78 -9.77
C ASP A 35 -5.41 -14.92 -10.08
N LEU A 36 -6.47 -15.52 -10.62
CA LEU A 36 -7.74 -14.83 -10.87
C LEU A 36 -8.36 -14.30 -9.58
N LYS A 37 -8.25 -15.06 -8.49
CA LYS A 37 -8.72 -14.63 -7.17
C LYS A 37 -7.92 -13.42 -6.65
N VAL A 38 -6.61 -13.38 -6.87
CA VAL A 38 -5.78 -12.22 -6.51
C VAL A 38 -6.18 -11.01 -7.33
N ILE A 39 -6.31 -11.15 -8.66
CA ILE A 39 -6.70 -10.05 -9.55
C ILE A 39 -8.06 -9.47 -9.12
N TYR A 40 -9.05 -10.32 -8.87
CA TYR A 40 -10.37 -9.88 -8.42
C TYR A 40 -10.29 -9.17 -7.04
N THR A 41 -9.51 -9.71 -6.11
CA THR A 41 -9.33 -9.12 -4.78
C THR A 41 -8.67 -7.75 -4.88
N LEU A 42 -7.61 -7.61 -5.67
CA LEU A 42 -6.94 -6.34 -5.93
C LEU A 42 -7.86 -5.32 -6.60
N LEU A 43 -8.69 -5.76 -7.56
CA LEU A 43 -9.66 -4.88 -8.23
C LEU A 43 -10.68 -4.33 -7.23
N VAL A 44 -11.34 -5.19 -6.47
CA VAL A 44 -12.35 -4.78 -5.48
C VAL A 44 -11.72 -3.88 -4.42
N PHE A 45 -10.54 -4.25 -3.95
CA PHE A 45 -9.78 -3.45 -2.99
C PHE A 45 -9.49 -2.04 -3.53
N LEU A 46 -8.94 -1.92 -4.74
CA LEU A 46 -8.65 -0.63 -5.36
C LEU A 46 -9.92 0.24 -5.52
N VAL A 47 -11.06 -0.37 -5.88
CA VAL A 47 -12.35 0.34 -5.98
C VAL A 47 -12.78 0.88 -4.61
N ILE A 48 -12.73 0.04 -3.56
CA ILE A 48 -13.09 0.46 -2.19
C ILE A 48 -12.19 1.60 -1.73
N VAL A 49 -10.88 1.45 -1.91
CA VAL A 49 -9.93 2.45 -1.44
C VAL A 49 -10.10 3.77 -2.21
N LYS A 50 -10.27 3.74 -3.54
CA LYS A 50 -10.55 4.96 -4.31
C LYS A 50 -11.88 5.61 -3.93
N GLY A 51 -12.90 4.82 -3.63
CA GLY A 51 -14.16 5.33 -3.07
C GLY A 51 -13.94 6.07 -1.75
N LEU A 52 -13.15 5.49 -0.85
CA LEU A 52 -12.84 6.07 0.46
C LEU A 52 -12.00 7.36 0.33
N GLU A 53 -11.01 7.38 -0.56
CA GLU A 53 -10.22 8.57 -0.88
C GLU A 53 -11.10 9.70 -1.44
N ASN A 54 -11.92 9.41 -2.45
CA ASN A 54 -12.79 10.38 -3.11
C ASN A 54 -13.88 10.93 -2.18
N SER A 55 -14.31 10.16 -1.18
CA SER A 55 -15.28 10.62 -0.17
C SER A 55 -14.73 11.71 0.75
N GLY A 56 -13.41 11.92 0.79
CA GLY A 56 -12.76 12.82 1.75
C GLY A 56 -12.78 12.32 3.19
N TYR A 57 -13.29 11.11 3.46
CA TYR A 57 -13.40 10.54 4.80
C TYR A 57 -12.05 10.44 5.52
N LEU A 58 -11.00 10.04 4.80
CA LEU A 58 -9.64 9.94 5.36
C LEU A 58 -9.10 11.32 5.78
N LYS A 59 -9.37 12.37 5.00
CA LYS A 59 -9.03 13.75 5.37
C LYS A 59 -9.82 14.23 6.58
N HIS A 60 -11.09 13.85 6.68
CA HIS A 60 -11.93 14.17 7.83
C HIS A 60 -11.43 13.49 9.13
N LEU A 61 -11.00 12.23 9.04
CA LEU A 61 -10.33 11.54 10.16
C LEU A 61 -9.06 12.26 10.58
N ALA A 62 -8.25 12.69 9.61
CA ALA A 62 -7.02 13.42 9.88
C ALA A 62 -7.27 14.76 10.60
N PHE A 63 -8.26 15.52 10.13
CA PHE A 63 -8.65 16.78 10.77
C PHE A 63 -9.17 16.59 12.20
N LYS A 64 -9.85 15.47 12.49
CA LYS A 64 -10.23 15.13 13.87
C LYS A 64 -9.01 14.86 14.76
N ALA A 65 -7.97 14.22 14.21
CA ALA A 65 -6.74 13.91 14.95
C ALA A 65 -5.88 15.15 15.25
N GLU A 66 -6.06 16.24 14.49
CA GLU A 66 -5.36 17.51 14.70
C GLU A 66 -5.60 18.09 16.10
N LYS A 67 -6.81 17.92 16.65
CA LYS A 67 -7.19 18.55 17.92
C LYS A 67 -6.38 17.99 19.11
N GLY A 68 -5.70 18.87 19.84
CA GLY A 68 -5.03 18.58 21.12
C GLY A 68 -3.51 18.41 21.05
N ARG A 69 -2.89 18.15 22.22
CA ARG A 69 -1.42 17.97 22.37
C ARG A 69 -0.92 16.73 21.60
N PHE A 70 0.38 16.67 21.29
CA PHE A 70 1.02 15.57 20.55
C PHE A 70 0.56 15.39 19.09
N LEU A 71 0.50 16.49 18.33
CA LEU A 71 0.11 16.47 16.92
C LEU A 71 0.96 15.49 16.10
N ILE A 72 2.29 15.61 16.14
CA ILE A 72 3.20 14.80 15.31
C ILE A 72 3.04 13.29 15.57
N PRO A 73 3.13 12.77 16.81
CA PRO A 73 2.92 11.35 17.06
C PRO A 73 1.53 10.84 16.62
N LYS A 74 0.49 11.67 16.74
CA LYS A 74 -0.86 11.30 16.27
C LYS A 74 -0.91 11.14 14.76
N LEU A 75 -0.29 12.04 13.99
CA LEU A 75 -0.24 11.93 12.53
C LEU A 75 0.52 10.67 12.10
N VAL A 76 1.68 10.43 12.70
CA VAL A 76 2.51 9.24 12.39
C VAL A 76 1.77 7.94 12.76
N ALA A 77 1.14 7.88 13.94
CA ALA A 77 0.38 6.71 14.35
C ALA A 77 -0.86 6.48 13.46
N MET A 78 -1.57 7.54 13.10
CA MET A 78 -2.71 7.44 12.20
C MET A 78 -2.28 7.00 10.80
N THR A 79 -1.16 7.51 10.28
CA THR A 79 -0.56 7.04 9.02
C THR A 79 -0.22 5.55 9.09
N ALA A 80 0.31 5.06 10.23
CA ALA A 80 0.58 3.64 10.45
C ALA A 80 -0.69 2.78 10.35
N VAL A 81 -1.76 3.20 11.03
CA VAL A 81 -3.03 2.46 11.05
C VAL A 81 -3.69 2.51 9.67
N LEU A 82 -3.71 3.67 9.03
CA LEU A 82 -4.26 3.82 7.69
C LEU A 82 -3.50 2.96 6.67
N SER A 83 -2.17 2.93 6.71
CA SER A 83 -1.38 2.15 5.76
C SER A 83 -1.63 0.64 5.86
N MET A 84 -2.01 0.13 7.05
CA MET A 84 -2.42 -1.26 7.23
C MET A 84 -3.79 -1.60 6.61
N ILE A 85 -4.67 -0.61 6.44
CA ILE A 85 -6.08 -0.79 6.02
C ILE A 85 -6.28 -0.49 4.53
N VAL A 86 -5.73 0.62 4.04
CA VAL A 86 -6.00 1.13 2.68
C VAL A 86 -4.83 1.01 1.71
N THR A 87 -3.63 0.70 2.19
CA THR A 87 -2.30 0.81 1.56
C THR A 87 -1.46 2.00 1.97
N ASN A 88 -0.14 1.78 2.02
CA ASN A 88 0.87 2.82 2.25
C ASN A 88 0.74 3.99 1.25
N ASP A 89 0.57 3.71 -0.04
CA ASP A 89 0.54 4.76 -1.06
C ASP A 89 -0.68 5.66 -0.88
N ILE A 90 -1.85 5.08 -0.64
CA ILE A 90 -3.09 5.86 -0.49
C ILE A 90 -3.15 6.55 0.87
N ALA A 91 -2.59 5.93 1.92
CA ALA A 91 -2.39 6.59 3.20
C ALA A 91 -1.50 7.84 3.05
N LEU A 92 -0.35 7.73 2.38
CA LEU A 92 0.56 8.87 2.17
C LEU A 92 -0.03 9.94 1.24
N LEU A 93 -0.70 9.56 0.16
CA LEU A 93 -1.41 10.51 -0.72
C LEU A 93 -2.47 11.32 0.02
N THR A 94 -3.06 10.76 1.07
CA THR A 94 -4.01 11.47 1.93
C THR A 94 -3.29 12.31 2.99
N MET A 95 -2.32 11.70 3.68
CA MET A 95 -1.68 12.26 4.87
C MET A 95 -0.69 13.38 4.55
N ILE A 96 0.12 13.24 3.49
CA ILE A 96 1.12 14.26 3.15
C ILE A 96 0.48 15.62 2.85
N PRO A 97 -0.55 15.74 1.97
CA PRO A 97 -1.24 17.02 1.77
C PRO A 97 -1.89 17.56 3.05
N PHE A 98 -2.35 16.68 3.93
CA PHE A 98 -2.92 17.07 5.22
C PHE A 98 -1.85 17.63 6.17
N THR A 99 -0.72 16.95 6.31
CA THR A 99 0.44 17.37 7.11
C THR A 99 1.02 18.70 6.63
N LEU A 100 0.97 18.97 5.31
CA LEU A 100 1.35 20.24 4.72
C LEU A 100 0.33 21.37 4.96
N ALA A 101 -0.94 21.04 5.23
CA ALA A 101 -2.00 22.01 5.44
C ALA A 101 -2.08 22.54 6.88
N ILE A 102 -1.38 21.89 7.82
CA ILE A 102 -1.38 22.24 9.25
C ILE A 102 0.02 22.68 9.70
N ASP A 103 0.10 23.51 10.73
CA ASP A 103 1.39 23.95 11.29
C ASP A 103 2.00 22.87 12.20
N THR A 104 2.89 22.06 11.61
CA THR A 104 3.65 21.03 12.33
C THR A 104 5.02 21.51 12.81
N GLY A 105 5.42 22.76 12.52
CA GLY A 105 6.76 23.31 12.77
C GLY A 105 7.84 22.79 11.82
N ASN A 106 7.96 21.46 11.64
CA ASN A 106 8.88 20.84 10.69
C ASN A 106 8.16 19.76 9.85
N PRO A 107 7.45 20.15 8.77
CA PRO A 107 6.68 19.21 7.96
C PRO A 107 7.55 18.16 7.26
N VAL A 108 8.80 18.48 6.92
CA VAL A 108 9.74 17.53 6.30
C VAL A 108 10.02 16.35 7.24
N PHE A 109 10.28 16.64 8.51
CA PHE A 109 10.49 15.60 9.51
C PHE A 109 9.25 14.72 9.69
N VAL A 110 8.06 15.33 9.77
CA VAL A 110 6.80 14.58 9.93
C VAL A 110 6.53 13.70 8.72
N ILE A 111 6.63 14.22 7.51
CA ILE A 111 6.44 13.45 6.27
C ILE A 111 7.45 12.31 6.16
N THR A 112 8.70 12.53 6.59
CA THR A 112 9.72 11.48 6.63
C THR A 112 9.29 10.36 7.58
N MET A 113 8.84 10.69 8.79
CA MET A 113 8.33 9.71 9.75
C MET A 113 7.07 8.99 9.25
N GLU A 114 6.13 9.72 8.64
CA GLU A 114 4.95 9.15 7.99
C GLU A 114 5.34 8.17 6.91
N THR A 115 6.32 8.50 6.06
CA THR A 115 6.81 7.64 4.98
C THR A 115 7.46 6.37 5.51
N ILE A 116 8.32 6.49 6.53
CA ILE A 116 8.97 5.34 7.17
C ILE A 116 7.90 4.42 7.78
N VAL A 117 7.03 4.99 8.60
CA VAL A 117 6.03 4.21 9.35
C VAL A 117 4.97 3.64 8.43
N ALA A 118 4.54 4.34 7.38
CA ALA A 118 3.60 3.81 6.40
C ALA A 118 4.11 2.51 5.76
N ASN A 119 5.39 2.49 5.36
CA ASN A 119 6.01 1.33 4.72
C ASN A 119 6.27 0.17 5.69
N VAL A 120 6.70 0.46 6.93
CA VAL A 120 6.90 -0.57 7.96
C VAL A 120 5.56 -1.19 8.36
N ALA A 121 4.59 -0.35 8.72
CA ALA A 121 3.28 -0.79 9.19
C ALA A 121 2.50 -1.57 8.11
N SER A 122 2.50 -1.08 6.87
CA SER A 122 1.79 -1.76 5.77
C SER A 122 2.36 -3.15 5.50
N SER A 123 3.67 -3.34 5.66
CA SER A 123 4.33 -4.62 5.41
C SER A 123 3.85 -5.74 6.34
N ILE A 124 3.33 -5.40 7.53
CA ILE A 124 2.82 -6.33 8.55
C ILE A 124 1.40 -6.82 8.21
N SER A 125 0.59 -5.99 7.55
CA SER A 125 -0.82 -6.30 7.24
C SER A 125 -0.96 -7.00 5.88
N PRO A 126 -1.76 -8.08 5.75
CA PRO A 126 -2.05 -8.69 4.44
C PRO A 126 -2.62 -7.70 3.42
N VAL A 127 -3.40 -6.71 3.87
CA VAL A 127 -4.08 -5.71 3.02
C VAL A 127 -3.18 -4.49 2.78
N GLY A 128 -2.13 -4.30 3.57
CA GLY A 128 -1.35 -3.07 3.61
C GLY A 128 -0.62 -2.75 2.30
N ASN A 129 -0.39 -3.71 1.41
CA ASN A 129 0.04 -3.42 0.05
C ASN A 129 -0.37 -4.57 -0.91
N PRO A 130 -0.40 -4.33 -2.22
CA PRO A 130 -0.76 -5.36 -3.20
C PRO A 130 0.12 -6.61 -3.15
N GLN A 131 1.40 -6.45 -2.81
CA GLN A 131 2.37 -7.54 -2.70
C GLN A 131 1.99 -8.49 -1.57
N ASN A 132 1.53 -7.96 -0.44
CA ASN A 132 1.06 -8.73 0.71
C ASN A 132 -0.21 -9.51 0.38
N ILE A 133 -1.14 -8.90 -0.36
CA ILE A 133 -2.37 -9.57 -0.82
C ILE A 133 -2.02 -10.78 -1.69
N PHE A 134 -1.04 -10.64 -2.59
CA PHE A 134 -0.54 -11.75 -3.40
C PHE A 134 0.04 -12.87 -2.53
N ILE A 135 0.99 -12.56 -1.63
CA ILE A 135 1.63 -13.54 -0.75
C ILE A 135 0.60 -14.26 0.12
N TYR A 136 -0.32 -13.51 0.71
CA TYR A 136 -1.40 -14.03 1.56
C TYR A 136 -2.24 -15.08 0.83
N HIS A 137 -2.61 -14.82 -0.43
CA HIS A 137 -3.39 -15.76 -1.23
C HIS A 137 -2.56 -16.90 -1.81
N HIS A 138 -1.37 -16.62 -2.31
CA HIS A 138 -0.50 -17.62 -2.94
C HIS A 138 -0.09 -18.72 -1.96
N TYR A 139 0.27 -18.34 -0.73
CA TYR A 139 0.62 -19.30 0.33
C TYR A 139 -0.58 -19.72 1.19
N ASN A 140 -1.79 -19.26 0.86
CA ASN A 140 -3.03 -19.55 1.57
C ASN A 140 -2.90 -19.39 3.10
N LEU A 141 -2.33 -18.28 3.53
CA LEU A 141 -2.00 -18.01 4.94
C LEU A 141 -3.25 -17.55 5.71
N GLY A 142 -3.31 -17.90 7.00
CA GLY A 142 -4.24 -17.25 7.93
C GLY A 142 -3.81 -15.81 8.23
N PHE A 143 -4.76 -14.93 8.58
CA PHE A 143 -4.46 -13.53 8.91
C PHE A 143 -3.42 -13.41 10.04
N LEU A 144 -3.62 -14.16 11.13
CA LEU A 144 -2.72 -14.14 12.28
C LEU A 144 -1.35 -14.72 11.95
N ASP A 145 -1.31 -15.78 11.14
CA ASP A 145 -0.05 -16.40 10.71
C ASP A 145 0.78 -15.42 9.88
N PHE A 146 0.13 -14.74 8.93
CA PHE A 146 0.78 -13.71 8.12
C PHE A 146 1.40 -12.62 8.99
N VAL A 147 0.60 -12.04 9.90
CA VAL A 147 1.07 -10.98 10.82
C VAL A 147 2.23 -11.50 11.67
N TRP A 148 2.12 -12.71 12.22
CA TRP A 148 3.16 -13.33 13.02
C TRP A 148 4.48 -13.47 12.25
N TYR A 149 4.44 -14.03 11.04
CA TYR A 149 5.64 -14.17 10.20
C TYR A 149 6.27 -12.82 9.87
N ARG A 150 5.46 -11.82 9.52
CA ARG A 150 5.98 -10.49 9.15
C ARG A 150 6.57 -9.73 10.33
N VAL A 151 5.96 -9.81 11.51
CA VAL A 151 6.51 -9.20 12.73
C VAL A 151 7.84 -9.85 13.10
N ASN A 152 7.93 -11.18 13.12
CA ASN A 152 9.19 -11.87 13.43
C ASN A 152 10.30 -11.53 12.42
N LEU A 153 9.96 -11.48 11.13
CA LEU A 153 10.91 -11.08 10.10
C LEU A 153 11.43 -9.66 10.30
N LEU A 154 10.56 -8.71 10.67
CA LEU A 154 10.97 -7.34 10.97
C LEU A 154 11.87 -7.26 12.20
N LEU A 155 11.54 -7.97 13.27
CA LEU A 155 12.38 -8.01 14.48
C LEU A 155 13.77 -8.57 14.18
N GLU A 156 13.84 -9.64 13.39
CA GLU A 156 15.11 -10.24 12.97
C GLU A 156 15.92 -9.29 12.09
N PHE A 157 15.27 -8.57 11.18
CA PHE A 157 15.92 -7.55 10.36
C PHE A 157 16.56 -6.44 11.22
N PHE A 158 15.84 -5.93 12.23
CA PHE A 158 16.41 -4.93 13.15
C PHE A 158 17.58 -5.51 13.97
N ARG A 159 17.48 -6.76 14.41
CA ARG A 159 18.56 -7.45 15.13
C ARG A 159 19.85 -7.60 14.31
N ILE A 160 19.76 -7.73 12.99
CA ILE A 160 20.92 -7.87 12.10
C ILE A 160 21.63 -6.53 11.86
N ILE A 161 20.93 -5.42 12.03
CA ILE A 161 21.43 -4.07 11.74
C ILE A 161 22.09 -3.41 12.97
N GLU A 162 21.78 -3.89 14.17
CA GLU A 162 22.45 -3.53 15.44
C GLU A 162 23.75 -4.31 15.67
#